data_AF-A0A2G6D6N3-F1
#
_entry.id   AF-A0A2G6D6N3-F1
#
_cell.length_a   1.000
_cell.length_b   1.000
_cell.length_c   1.000
_cell.angle_alpha   90.00
_cell.angle_beta   90.00
_cell.angle_gamma   90.00
#
_symmetry.space_group_name_H-M   'P 1'
#
loop_
_entity.id
_entity.type
_entity.pdbx_description
1 polymer ?
#
loop_
_entity_poly.entity_id
_entity_poly.type
_entity_poly.pdbx_seq_one_letter_code
_entity_poly.pdbx_strand_id
1 'polypeptide(L)'
;TEEEQLARLQNILAELLGKYTEKHPDIKRLKKIIANLEAKLKKKGQGKRAVQSGGQKETEAFDQILFGLNSQLRDIGLNIERLNKEKDELKKSIDQYEAWVAATPVREAEWSALTREYGELKRHYDFLVAQNLQARSALNLERKQKGSQFKIEDPARIPENPIEPVFFKFLGIAIAAGFALGASFALVLELLDTSFRDPDDLEKAFDIELICTIPRLALPKEQKRERIVFTIGTLVFLLSCSGIGTAFIYFWKQGEIVF
;
A
#
# COMPACT_ATOMS: atom_id res chain seq x y z
N THR A 1 24.42 19.81 -95.92
CA THR A 1 25.58 20.02 -96.82
C THR A 1 26.76 20.64 -96.06
N GLU A 2 27.99 20.54 -96.55
CA GLU A 2 29.18 21.15 -95.86
C GLU A 2 29.02 22.67 -95.66
N GLU A 3 28.27 23.33 -96.55
CA GLU A 3 27.90 24.75 -96.47
C GLU A 3 26.90 25.03 -95.33
N GLU A 4 25.91 24.17 -95.12
CA GLU A 4 24.98 24.27 -93.97
C GLU A 4 25.70 24.08 -92.63
N GLN A 5 26.73 23.23 -92.59
CA GLN A 5 27.54 23.03 -91.39
C GLN A 5 28.34 24.28 -91.05
N LEU A 6 28.89 24.98 -92.04
CA LEU A 6 29.58 26.25 -91.86
C LEU A 6 28.63 27.33 -91.34
N ALA A 7 27.44 27.46 -91.93
CA ALA A 7 26.42 28.42 -91.49
C ALA A 7 25.99 28.16 -90.03
N ARG A 8 25.79 26.89 -89.64
CA ARG A 8 25.48 26.53 -88.25
C ARG A 8 26.61 26.92 -87.29
N LEU A 9 27.86 26.64 -87.65
CA LEU A 9 29.02 26.98 -86.81
C LEU A 9 29.23 28.48 -86.68
N GLN A 10 28.96 29.26 -87.73
CA GLN A 10 28.98 30.73 -87.67
C GLN A 10 27.87 31.28 -86.76
N ASN A 11 26.67 30.70 -86.79
CA ASN A 11 25.59 31.09 -85.90
C ASN A 11 25.90 30.78 -84.43
N ILE A 12 26.49 29.61 -84.15
CA ILE A 12 26.94 29.23 -82.80
C ILE A 12 28.06 30.17 -82.33
N LEU A 13 28.96 30.59 -83.23
CA LEU A 13 29.99 31.58 -82.90
C LEU A 13 29.36 32.93 -82.51
N ALA A 14 28.36 33.39 -83.27
CA ALA A 14 27.65 34.64 -82.99
C ALA A 14 26.93 34.58 -81.64
N GLU A 15 26.30 33.45 -81.30
CA GLU A 15 25.66 33.26 -79.99
C GLU A 15 26.69 33.26 -78.85
N LEU A 16 27.84 32.59 -79.03
CA LEU A 16 28.90 32.52 -78.03
C LEU A 16 29.62 33.86 -77.83
N LEU A 17 29.77 34.68 -78.88
CA LEU A 17 30.32 36.04 -78.75
C LEU A 17 29.39 37.00 -77.99
N GLY A 18 28.09 36.69 -77.90
CA GLY A 18 27.15 37.42 -77.05
C GLY A 18 27.30 37.10 -75.56
N LYS A 19 27.84 35.92 -75.21
CA LYS A 19 27.98 35.43 -73.82
C LYS A 19 29.43 35.44 -73.32
N TYR A 20 30.42 35.36 -74.21
CA TYR A 20 31.83 35.20 -73.89
C TYR A 20 32.73 36.14 -74.68
N THR A 21 33.82 36.58 -74.04
CA THR A 21 34.86 37.42 -74.65
C THR A 21 35.68 36.65 -75.69
N GLU A 22 36.20 37.34 -76.71
CA GLU A 22 36.97 36.74 -77.83
C GLU A 22 38.19 35.89 -77.42
N LYS A 23 38.70 36.06 -76.19
CA LYS A 23 39.84 35.32 -75.66
C LYS A 23 39.47 33.94 -75.09
N HIS A 24 38.19 33.58 -74.98
CA HIS A 24 37.74 32.30 -74.41
C HIS A 24 38.27 31.11 -75.24
N PRO A 25 38.77 30.04 -74.60
CA PRO A 25 39.37 28.89 -75.29
C PRO A 25 38.42 28.25 -76.32
N ASP A 26 37.13 28.19 -76.03
CA ASP A 26 36.15 27.57 -76.94
C ASP A 26 35.87 28.42 -78.19
N ILE A 27 35.89 29.75 -78.09
CA ILE A 27 35.79 30.63 -79.26
C ILE A 27 37.03 30.46 -80.16
N LYS A 28 38.23 30.33 -79.57
CA LYS A 28 39.46 30.07 -80.35
C LYS A 28 39.41 28.73 -81.08
N ARG A 29 38.87 27.68 -80.43
CA ARG A 29 38.66 26.36 -81.06
C ARG A 29 37.65 26.46 -82.21
N LEU A 30 36.51 27.11 -81.99
CA LEU A 30 35.47 27.26 -82.99
C LEU A 30 35.94 28.09 -84.21
N LYS A 31 36.63 29.21 -83.98
CA LYS A 31 37.28 30.01 -85.04
C LYS A 31 38.27 29.18 -85.86
N LYS A 32 39.08 28.32 -85.23
CA LYS A 32 39.99 27.39 -85.94
C LYS A 32 39.23 26.35 -86.77
N ILE A 33 38.14 25.80 -86.25
CA ILE A 33 37.31 24.81 -86.95
C ILE A 33 36.65 25.45 -88.18
N ILE A 34 36.10 26.66 -88.05
CA ILE A 34 35.51 27.42 -89.16
C ILE A 34 36.58 27.74 -90.21
N ALA A 35 37.76 28.20 -89.79
CA ALA A 35 38.86 28.48 -90.71
C ALA A 35 39.32 27.23 -91.50
N ASN A 36 39.36 26.07 -90.85
CA ASN A 36 39.70 24.80 -91.50
C ASN A 36 38.60 24.32 -92.46
N LEU A 37 37.33 24.50 -92.12
CA LEU A 37 36.18 24.17 -92.98
C LEU A 37 36.10 25.10 -94.20
N GLU A 38 36.29 26.41 -94.00
CA GLU A 38 36.40 27.39 -95.07
C GLU A 38 37.58 27.07 -96.01
N ALA A 39 38.73 26.68 -95.46
CA ALA A 39 39.89 26.27 -96.26
C ALA A 39 39.61 24.98 -97.06
N LYS A 40 38.87 24.02 -96.49
CA LYS A 40 38.46 22.79 -97.19
C LYS A 40 37.47 23.09 -98.32
N LEU A 41 36.48 23.96 -98.09
CA LEU A 41 35.53 24.40 -99.12
C LEU A 41 36.21 25.20 -100.24
N LYS A 42 37.15 26.09 -99.89
CA LYS A 42 37.98 26.83 -100.86
C LYS A 42 38.88 25.91 -101.69
N LYS A 43 39.49 24.88 -101.08
CA LYS A 43 40.27 23.84 -101.79
C LYS A 43 39.41 22.94 -102.67
N LYS A 44 38.13 22.72 -102.34
CA LYS A 44 37.17 21.96 -103.16
C LYS A 44 36.71 22.74 -104.40
N GLY A 45 36.72 24.08 -104.32
CA GLY A 45 36.35 25.00 -105.41
C GLY A 45 37.46 25.33 -106.43
N GLN A 46 38.71 24.94 -106.17
CA GLN A 46 39.83 25.13 -107.10
C GLN A 46 40.60 23.81 -107.30
N GLY A 47 40.43 23.20 -108.48
CA GLY A 47 41.36 22.20 -109.00
C GLY A 47 41.12 20.75 -108.57
N LYS A 48 40.39 20.01 -109.42
CA LYS A 48 40.66 18.58 -109.62
C LYS A 48 42.09 18.43 -110.16
N ARG A 49 43.04 18.00 -109.33
CA ARG A 49 44.12 17.08 -109.74
C ARG A 49 45.01 16.73 -108.56
N ALA A 50 45.16 15.41 -108.42
CA ALA A 50 46.31 14.66 -107.95
C ALA A 50 46.90 15.01 -106.57
N VAL A 51 47.16 13.93 -105.83
CA VAL A 51 48.06 13.73 -104.68
C VAL A 51 47.27 12.95 -103.63
N GLN A 52 47.72 11.85 -103.05
CA GLN A 52 48.82 10.91 -103.24
C GLN A 52 48.52 9.79 -102.25
N SER A 53 49.02 8.58 -102.54
CA SER A 53 49.32 7.60 -101.52
C SER A 53 50.16 8.26 -100.41
N GLY A 54 49.58 8.44 -99.22
CA GLY A 54 50.16 9.21 -98.11
C GLY A 54 49.18 9.49 -96.96
N GLY A 55 47.87 9.47 -97.21
CA GLY A 55 46.84 9.76 -96.22
C GLY A 55 46.53 8.65 -95.21
N GLN A 56 47.02 7.42 -95.38
CA GLN A 56 46.66 6.32 -94.45
C GLN A 56 47.27 6.51 -93.05
N LYS A 57 48.53 6.97 -92.92
CA LYS A 57 49.18 7.13 -91.60
C LYS A 57 48.65 8.31 -90.78
N GLU A 58 48.31 9.44 -91.40
CA GLU A 58 47.71 10.58 -90.67
C GLU A 58 46.24 10.33 -90.33
N THR A 59 45.47 9.65 -91.18
CA THR A 59 44.08 9.30 -90.88
C THR A 59 44.00 8.19 -89.83
N GLU A 60 44.90 7.19 -89.87
CA GLU A 60 45.03 6.17 -88.83
C GLU A 60 45.48 6.77 -87.48
N ALA A 61 46.43 7.71 -87.47
CA ALA A 61 46.85 8.40 -86.24
C ALA A 61 45.72 9.26 -85.64
N PHE A 62 44.94 9.95 -86.48
CA PHE A 62 43.79 10.74 -86.06
C PHE A 62 42.65 9.85 -85.53
N ASP A 63 42.37 8.72 -86.19
CA ASP A 63 41.41 7.72 -85.73
C ASP A 63 41.85 7.06 -84.42
N GLN A 64 43.14 6.81 -84.23
CA GLN A 64 43.69 6.27 -82.98
C GLN A 64 43.53 7.27 -81.80
N ILE A 65 43.72 8.56 -82.08
CA ILE A 65 43.48 9.64 -81.10
C ILE A 65 41.98 9.77 -80.79
N LEU A 66 41.11 9.73 -81.81
CA LEU A 66 39.65 9.77 -81.63
C LEU A 66 39.12 8.55 -80.85
N PHE A 67 39.68 7.37 -81.10
CA PHE A 67 39.37 6.16 -80.35
C PHE A 67 39.80 6.29 -78.88
N GLY A 68 41.01 6.80 -78.61
CA GLY A 68 41.49 7.07 -77.25
C GLY A 68 40.62 8.08 -76.50
N LEU A 69 40.21 9.16 -77.17
CA LEU A 69 39.27 10.15 -76.61
C LEU A 69 37.89 9.55 -76.33
N ASN A 70 37.34 8.73 -77.24
CA ASN A 70 36.07 8.05 -77.01
C ASN A 70 36.14 7.05 -75.85
N SER A 71 37.26 6.34 -75.69
CA SER A 71 37.50 5.48 -74.53
C SER A 71 37.51 6.29 -73.24
N GLN A 72 38.26 7.39 -73.20
CA GLN A 72 38.30 8.29 -72.04
C GLN A 72 36.91 8.85 -71.71
N LEU A 73 36.12 9.22 -72.71
CA LEU A 73 34.77 9.75 -72.53
C LEU A 73 33.81 8.70 -71.98
N ARG A 74 33.96 7.44 -72.41
CA ARG A 74 33.24 6.28 -71.85
C ARG A 74 33.66 6.01 -70.41
N ASP A 75 34.96 6.03 -70.10
CA ASP A 75 35.48 5.81 -68.74
C ASP A 75 35.00 6.90 -67.78
N ILE A 76 35.02 8.16 -68.20
CA ILE A 76 34.47 9.29 -67.44
C ILE A 76 32.95 9.11 -67.24
N GLY A 77 32.22 8.67 -68.27
CA GLY A 77 30.79 8.39 -68.18
C GLY A 77 30.46 7.32 -67.14
N LEU A 78 31.21 6.20 -67.14
CA LEU A 78 31.08 5.14 -66.13
C LEU A 78 31.43 5.64 -64.73
N ASN A 79 32.44 6.50 -64.60
CA ASN A 79 32.83 7.06 -63.30
C ASN A 79 31.78 8.04 -62.76
N ILE A 80 31.16 8.85 -63.63
CA ILE A 80 30.03 9.72 -63.26
C ILE A 80 28.84 8.86 -62.78
N GLU A 81 28.51 7.79 -63.51
CA GLU A 81 27.42 6.89 -63.11
C GLU A 81 27.71 6.23 -61.75
N ARG A 82 28.95 5.75 -61.54
CA ARG A 82 29.39 5.19 -60.26
C ARG A 82 29.26 6.20 -59.12
N LEU A 83 29.76 7.42 -59.31
CA LEU A 83 29.69 8.49 -58.30
C LEU A 83 28.24 8.91 -57.99
N ASN A 84 27.36 8.92 -59.00
CA ASN A 84 25.94 9.19 -58.78
C ASN A 84 25.27 8.09 -57.96
N LYS A 85 25.57 6.81 -58.24
CA LYS A 85 25.09 5.68 -57.42
C LYS A 85 25.60 5.78 -55.99
N GLU A 86 26.88 6.07 -55.80
CA GLU A 86 27.51 6.26 -54.48
C GLU A 86 26.87 7.43 -53.72
N LYS A 87 26.56 8.54 -54.41
CA LYS A 87 25.83 9.67 -53.83
C LYS A 87 24.42 9.30 -53.38
N ASP A 88 23.69 8.55 -54.20
CA ASP A 88 22.33 8.12 -53.87
C ASP A 88 22.30 7.12 -52.72
N GLU A 89 23.28 6.21 -52.65
CA GLU A 89 23.49 5.30 -51.52
C GLU A 89 23.83 6.08 -50.25
N LEU A 90 24.77 7.03 -50.32
CA LEU A 90 25.16 7.84 -49.18
C LEU A 90 23.98 8.67 -48.66
N LYS A 91 23.15 9.22 -49.56
CA LYS A 91 21.94 9.95 -49.19
C LYS A 91 20.96 9.05 -48.43
N LYS A 92 20.73 7.82 -48.90
CA LYS A 92 19.89 6.85 -48.17
C LYS A 92 20.47 6.53 -46.79
N SER A 93 21.79 6.39 -46.67
CA SER A 93 22.43 6.19 -45.36
C SER A 93 22.23 7.39 -44.43
N ILE A 94 22.36 8.62 -44.95
CA ILE A 94 22.10 9.84 -44.17
C ILE A 94 20.66 9.86 -43.68
N ASP A 95 19.69 9.63 -44.57
CA ASP A 95 18.26 9.61 -44.22
C ASP A 95 17.95 8.55 -43.15
N GLN A 96 18.62 7.39 -43.20
CA GLN A 96 18.50 6.36 -42.17
C GLN A 96 19.09 6.80 -40.83
N TYR A 97 20.28 7.40 -40.82
CA TYR A 97 20.88 7.91 -39.60
C TYR A 97 20.08 9.04 -38.98
N GLU A 98 19.56 9.97 -39.79
CA GLU A 98 18.66 11.03 -39.32
C GLU A 98 17.39 10.46 -38.69
N ALA A 99 16.80 9.43 -39.29
CA ALA A 99 15.66 8.72 -38.71
C ALA A 99 16.01 8.06 -37.37
N TRP A 100 17.19 7.47 -37.23
CA TRP A 100 17.65 6.88 -35.97
C TRP A 100 17.91 7.94 -34.89
N VAL A 101 18.52 9.06 -35.25
CA VAL A 101 18.76 10.19 -34.34
C VAL A 101 17.42 10.78 -33.88
N ALA A 102 16.47 10.96 -34.80
CA ALA A 102 15.13 11.44 -34.48
C ALA A 102 14.36 10.48 -33.55
N ALA A 103 14.59 9.16 -33.67
CA ALA A 103 13.99 8.15 -32.80
C ALA A 103 14.69 7.99 -31.44
N THR A 104 15.91 8.51 -31.28
CA THR A 104 16.72 8.41 -30.06
C THR A 104 16.01 8.94 -28.80
N PRO A 105 15.40 10.15 -28.78
CA PRO A 105 14.74 10.66 -27.57
C PRO A 105 13.56 9.80 -27.12
N VAL A 106 12.81 9.19 -28.06
CA VAL A 106 11.70 8.28 -27.73
C VAL A 106 12.23 7.02 -27.07
N ARG A 107 13.29 6.40 -27.64
CA ARG A 107 13.94 5.24 -27.04
C ARG A 107 14.56 5.53 -25.68
N GLU A 108 15.16 6.70 -25.51
CA GLU A 108 15.73 7.11 -24.21
C GLU A 108 14.62 7.26 -23.15
N ALA A 109 13.48 7.85 -23.52
CA ALA A 109 12.33 7.96 -22.63
C ALA A 109 11.77 6.58 -22.25
N GLU A 110 11.63 5.66 -23.21
CA GLU A 110 11.21 4.27 -22.97
C GLU A 110 12.19 3.54 -22.04
N TRP A 111 13.50 3.68 -22.28
CA TRP A 111 14.54 3.06 -21.47
C TRP A 111 14.56 3.60 -20.03
N SER A 112 14.41 4.92 -19.89
CA SER A 112 14.31 5.58 -18.58
C SER A 112 13.08 5.13 -17.81
N ALA A 113 11.92 5.03 -18.48
CA ALA A 113 10.69 4.52 -17.89
C ALA A 113 10.85 3.07 -17.41
N LEU A 114 11.40 2.20 -18.26
CA LEU A 114 11.64 0.79 -17.92
C LEU A 114 12.61 0.64 -16.74
N THR A 115 13.67 1.44 -16.71
CA THR A 115 14.65 1.43 -15.62
C THR A 115 14.01 1.88 -14.30
N ARG A 116 13.15 2.90 -14.34
CA ARG A 116 12.40 3.36 -13.16
C ARG A 116 11.46 2.28 -12.64
N GLU A 117 10.66 1.68 -13.53
CA GLU A 117 9.70 0.63 -13.18
C GLU A 117 10.41 -0.60 -12.61
N TYR A 118 11.52 -1.04 -13.22
CA TYR A 118 12.35 -2.11 -12.68
C TYR A 118 12.87 -1.77 -11.27
N GLY A 119 13.33 -0.53 -11.06
CA GLY A 119 13.78 -0.06 -9.75
C GLY A 119 12.69 -0.07 -8.68
N GLU A 120 11.47 0.33 -9.03
CA GLU A 120 10.30 0.27 -8.15
C GLU A 120 9.91 -1.17 -7.83
N LEU A 121 9.83 -2.04 -8.85
CA LEU A 121 9.51 -3.46 -8.68
C LEU A 121 10.53 -4.18 -7.79
N LYS A 122 11.82 -3.88 -7.97
CA LYS A 122 12.88 -4.43 -7.14
C LYS A 122 12.74 -3.99 -5.67
N ARG A 123 12.47 -2.70 -5.41
CA ARG A 123 12.22 -2.22 -4.04
C ARG A 123 11.02 -2.90 -3.39
N HIS A 124 9.94 -3.08 -4.14
CA HIS A 124 8.76 -3.81 -3.63
C HIS A 124 9.06 -5.27 -3.34
N TYR A 125 9.81 -5.94 -4.22
CA TYR A 125 10.28 -7.30 -3.99
C TYR A 125 11.13 -7.39 -2.71
N ASP A 126 12.14 -6.53 -2.57
CA ASP A 126 13.02 -6.52 -1.39
C ASP A 126 12.23 -6.25 -0.10
N PHE A 127 11.25 -5.35 -0.15
CA PHE A 127 10.33 -5.08 0.97
C PHE A 127 9.50 -6.31 1.36
N LEU A 128 8.90 -6.99 0.38
CA LEU A 128 8.10 -8.20 0.62
C LEU A 128 8.95 -9.35 1.18
N VAL A 129 10.18 -9.49 0.69
CA VAL A 129 11.15 -10.48 1.22
C VAL A 129 11.49 -10.16 2.68
N ALA A 130 11.78 -8.89 3.00
CA ALA A 130 12.07 -8.47 4.37
C ALA A 130 10.87 -8.71 5.31
N GLN A 131 9.66 -8.35 4.87
CA GLN A 131 8.43 -8.60 5.63
C GLN A 131 8.17 -10.10 5.84
N ASN A 132 8.41 -10.94 4.82
CA ASN A 132 8.30 -12.39 4.95
C ASN A 132 9.29 -12.95 5.97
N LEU A 133 10.53 -12.48 5.94
CA LEU A 133 11.56 -12.89 6.89
C LEU A 133 11.20 -12.48 8.32
N GLN A 134 10.68 -11.27 8.52
CA GLN A 134 10.19 -10.79 9.80
C GLN A 134 9.02 -11.62 10.30
N ALA A 135 8.02 -11.90 9.45
CA ALA A 135 6.88 -12.74 9.80
C ALA A 135 7.30 -14.16 10.18
N ARG A 136 8.24 -14.76 9.45
CA ARG A 136 8.83 -16.07 9.80
C ARG A 136 9.58 -16.03 11.13
N SER A 137 10.33 -14.97 11.39
CA SER A 137 11.02 -14.77 12.67
C SER A 137 10.03 -14.66 13.83
N ALA A 138 8.98 -13.84 13.68
CA ALA A 138 7.92 -13.68 14.66
C ALA A 138 7.17 -15.00 14.91
N LEU A 139 6.86 -15.75 13.86
CA LEU A 139 6.23 -17.07 13.96
C LEU A 139 7.15 -18.08 14.66
N ASN A 140 8.45 -18.09 14.36
CA ASN A 140 9.43 -18.92 15.06
C ASN A 140 9.56 -18.52 16.54
N LEU A 141 9.53 -17.22 16.83
CA LEU A 141 9.51 -16.71 18.20
C LEU A 141 8.24 -17.15 18.92
N GLU A 142 7.08 -17.01 18.30
CA GLU A 142 5.80 -17.47 18.85
C GLU A 142 5.80 -18.99 19.04
N ARG A 143 6.34 -19.79 18.11
CA ARG A 143 6.46 -21.25 18.28
C ARG A 143 7.41 -21.62 19.42
N LYS A 144 8.53 -20.90 19.57
CA LYS A 144 9.45 -21.08 20.72
C LYS A 144 8.81 -20.62 22.03
N GLN A 145 8.07 -19.52 22.01
CA GLN A 145 7.35 -18.94 23.15
C GLN A 145 6.02 -19.63 23.45
N LYS A 146 5.47 -20.46 22.55
CA LYS A 146 4.39 -21.41 22.84
C LYS A 146 4.85 -22.54 23.76
N GLY A 147 6.16 -22.66 23.98
CA GLY A 147 6.76 -23.27 25.17
C GLY A 147 7.28 -22.22 26.14
N SER A 148 6.46 -21.20 26.47
CA SER A 148 6.84 -20.14 27.40
C SER A 148 7.34 -20.77 28.70
N GLN A 149 8.64 -20.60 28.99
CA GLN A 149 9.07 -20.50 30.38
C GLN A 149 8.28 -19.33 30.96
N PHE A 150 7.22 -19.64 31.69
CA PHE A 150 6.49 -18.66 32.48
C PHE A 150 7.49 -18.02 33.43
N LYS A 151 7.95 -16.81 33.11
CA LYS A 151 8.66 -15.98 34.08
C LYS A 151 7.57 -15.26 34.86
N ILE A 152 7.36 -15.74 36.08
CA ILE A 152 6.43 -15.14 37.03
C ILE A 152 7.05 -13.81 37.46
N GLU A 153 6.61 -12.70 36.85
CA GLU A 153 7.08 -11.35 37.21
C GLU A 153 6.49 -10.88 38.54
N ASP A 154 5.25 -11.29 38.85
CA ASP A 154 4.62 -11.07 40.15
C ASP A 154 3.87 -12.35 40.57
N PRO A 155 4.42 -13.15 41.50
CA PRO A 155 3.74 -14.33 42.00
C PRO A 155 2.46 -13.91 42.72
N ALA A 156 1.38 -14.66 42.51
CA ALA A 156 0.14 -14.47 43.26
C ALA A 156 0.46 -14.52 44.76
N ARG A 157 0.24 -13.40 45.46
CA ARG A 157 0.37 -13.34 46.90
C ARG A 157 -0.77 -14.15 47.49
N ILE A 158 -0.43 -15.30 48.07
CA ILE A 158 -1.34 -16.05 48.91
C ILE A 158 -1.69 -15.12 50.07
N PRO A 159 -2.98 -14.91 50.38
CA PRO A 159 -3.36 -14.08 51.52
C PRO A 159 -2.73 -14.68 52.78
N GLU A 160 -1.89 -13.91 53.48
CA GLU A 160 -1.23 -14.34 54.72
C GLU A 160 -2.22 -14.59 55.85
N ASN A 161 -3.41 -13.99 55.75
CA ASN A 161 -4.50 -14.16 56.68
C ASN A 161 -5.77 -14.55 55.93
N PRO A 162 -6.52 -15.56 56.41
CA PRO A 162 -7.81 -15.89 55.84
C PRO A 162 -8.78 -14.71 56.02
N ILE A 163 -9.55 -14.39 54.99
CA ILE A 163 -10.66 -13.44 55.07
C ILE A 163 -11.83 -14.22 55.69
N GLU A 164 -11.76 -14.47 56.99
CA GLU A 164 -12.82 -15.17 57.72
C GLU A 164 -13.95 -14.18 58.02
N PRO A 165 -15.20 -14.47 57.63
CA PRO A 165 -16.32 -13.68 58.10
C PRO A 165 -16.49 -13.89 59.60
N VAL A 166 -16.54 -12.81 60.37
CA VAL A 166 -16.65 -12.83 61.84
C VAL A 166 -18.07 -13.19 62.34
N PHE A 167 -18.67 -14.26 61.78
CA PHE A 167 -20.05 -14.67 61.99
C PHE A 167 -20.41 -14.84 63.48
N PHE A 168 -19.53 -15.47 64.27
CA PHE A 168 -19.76 -15.66 65.70
C PHE A 168 -19.88 -14.34 66.47
N LYS A 169 -19.18 -13.27 66.05
CA LYS A 169 -19.30 -11.95 66.69
C LYS A 169 -20.67 -11.35 66.41
N PHE A 170 -21.13 -11.39 65.17
CA PHE A 170 -22.46 -10.88 64.80
C PHE A 170 -23.59 -11.71 65.40
N LEU A 171 -23.45 -13.03 65.47
CA LEU A 171 -24.43 -13.90 66.12
C LEU A 171 -24.54 -13.57 67.63
N GLY A 172 -23.41 -13.38 68.31
CA GLY A 172 -23.40 -12.98 69.72
C GLY A 172 -24.10 -11.63 69.95
N ILE A 173 -23.83 -10.64 69.09
CA ILE A 173 -24.50 -9.33 69.14
C ILE A 173 -26.00 -9.47 68.89
N ALA A 174 -26.43 -10.27 67.92
CA ALA A 174 -27.84 -10.46 67.58
C ALA A 174 -28.62 -11.11 68.73
N ILE A 175 -28.05 -12.13 69.38
CA ILE A 175 -28.65 -12.77 70.56
C ILE A 175 -28.77 -11.76 71.72
N ALA A 176 -27.69 -11.04 72.02
CA ALA A 176 -27.68 -10.04 73.08
C ALA A 176 -28.71 -8.93 72.83
N ALA A 177 -28.79 -8.42 71.60
CA ALA A 177 -29.76 -7.41 71.19
C ALA A 177 -31.20 -7.94 71.27
N GLY A 178 -31.44 -9.20 70.86
CA GLY A 178 -32.76 -9.83 70.96
C GLY A 178 -33.23 -9.97 72.41
N PHE A 179 -32.36 -10.43 73.31
CA PHE A 179 -32.67 -10.48 74.74
C PHE A 179 -32.91 -9.10 75.34
N ALA A 180 -32.08 -8.11 75.00
CA ALA A 180 -32.25 -6.74 75.47
C ALA A 180 -33.58 -6.14 75.01
N LEU A 181 -33.95 -6.32 73.73
CA LEU A 181 -35.23 -5.87 73.20
C LEU A 181 -36.42 -6.61 73.83
N GLY A 182 -36.32 -7.93 74.00
CA GLY A 182 -37.37 -8.73 74.64
C GLY A 182 -37.61 -8.31 76.10
N ALA A 183 -36.52 -8.15 76.88
CA ALA A 183 -36.60 -7.67 78.26
C ALA A 183 -37.14 -6.24 78.34
N SER A 184 -36.68 -5.35 77.46
CA SER A 184 -37.17 -3.97 77.40
C SER A 184 -38.66 -3.92 77.05
N PHE A 185 -39.12 -4.76 76.12
CA PHE A 185 -40.53 -4.83 75.76
C PHE A 185 -41.39 -5.39 76.90
N ALA A 186 -40.92 -6.43 77.59
CA ALA A 186 -41.58 -6.96 78.77
C ALA A 186 -41.69 -5.93 79.90
N LEU A 187 -40.62 -5.16 80.16
CA LEU A 187 -40.65 -4.07 81.13
C LEU A 187 -41.64 -2.97 80.73
N VAL A 188 -41.68 -2.57 79.46
CA VAL A 188 -42.65 -1.58 78.99
C VAL A 188 -44.09 -2.08 79.17
N LEU A 189 -44.35 -3.35 78.87
CA LEU A 189 -45.66 -3.96 79.10
C LEU A 189 -46.03 -3.97 80.59
N GLU A 190 -45.08 -4.25 81.48
CA GLU A 190 -45.30 -4.23 82.93
C GLU A 190 -45.54 -2.80 83.44
N LEU A 191 -44.78 -1.81 82.96
CA LEU A 191 -44.98 -0.40 83.33
C LEU A 191 -46.33 0.16 82.85
N LEU A 192 -46.88 -0.39 81.75
CA LEU A 192 -48.21 -0.03 81.23
C LEU A 192 -49.33 -0.81 81.93
N ASP A 193 -49.02 -1.92 82.61
CA ASP A 193 -50.00 -2.68 83.39
C ASP A 193 -50.27 -1.96 84.71
N THR A 194 -51.38 -1.22 84.77
CA THR A 194 -51.82 -0.53 85.99
C THR A 194 -52.59 -1.44 86.95
N SER A 195 -52.54 -2.76 86.78
CA SER A 195 -53.23 -3.71 87.65
C SER A 195 -52.46 -3.89 88.97
N PHE A 196 -53.12 -3.65 90.10
CA PHE A 196 -52.59 -3.98 91.42
C PHE A 196 -52.54 -5.51 91.59
N ARG A 197 -51.35 -6.06 91.83
CA ARG A 197 -51.14 -7.51 92.00
C ARG A 197 -50.84 -7.88 93.45
N ASP A 198 -50.13 -7.02 94.17
CA ASP A 198 -49.80 -7.21 95.58
C ASP A 198 -50.70 -6.36 96.48
N PRO A 199 -51.10 -6.90 97.65
CA PRO A 199 -51.90 -6.14 98.62
C PRO A 199 -51.17 -4.87 99.09
N ASP A 200 -49.86 -4.95 99.28
CA ASP A 200 -49.01 -3.83 99.71
C ASP A 200 -49.06 -2.64 98.72
N ASP A 201 -49.29 -2.90 97.43
CA ASP A 201 -49.40 -1.85 96.41
C ASP A 201 -50.72 -1.08 96.51
N LEU A 202 -51.80 -1.74 96.93
CA LEU A 202 -53.09 -1.09 97.19
C LEU A 202 -53.03 -0.20 98.43
N GLU A 203 -52.38 -0.69 99.49
CA GLU A 203 -52.15 0.05 100.74
C GLU A 203 -51.43 1.37 100.47
N LYS A 204 -50.33 1.33 99.70
CA LYS A 204 -49.54 2.52 99.34
C LYS A 204 -50.26 3.47 98.41
N ALA A 205 -51.07 2.97 97.48
CA ALA A 205 -51.75 3.80 96.50
C ALA A 205 -52.94 4.57 97.08
N PHE A 206 -53.64 4.00 98.07
CA PHE A 206 -54.86 4.58 98.64
C PHE A 206 -54.71 5.05 100.10
N ASP A 207 -53.61 4.73 100.78
CA ASP A 207 -53.34 5.04 102.20
C ASP A 207 -54.42 4.47 103.15
N ILE A 208 -54.81 3.21 102.90
CA ILE A 208 -55.85 2.48 103.65
C ILE A 208 -55.26 1.17 104.18
N GLU A 209 -55.48 0.85 105.45
CA GLU A 209 -55.02 -0.40 106.09
C GLU A 209 -55.84 -1.62 105.62
N LEU A 210 -55.18 -2.67 105.09
CA LEU A 210 -55.84 -3.90 104.65
C LEU A 210 -56.12 -4.82 105.84
N ILE A 211 -57.40 -5.04 106.14
CA ILE A 211 -57.83 -5.89 107.27
C ILE A 211 -57.71 -7.39 106.95
N CYS A 212 -57.89 -7.79 105.68
CA CYS A 212 -57.82 -9.18 105.27
C CYS A 212 -57.61 -9.31 103.75
N THR A 213 -56.70 -10.20 103.35
CA THR A 213 -56.48 -10.59 101.95
C THR A 213 -57.03 -11.99 101.72
N ILE A 214 -57.93 -12.16 100.75
CA ILE A 214 -58.43 -13.49 100.37
C ILE A 214 -57.51 -14.04 99.27
N PRO A 215 -56.80 -15.16 99.50
CA PRO A 215 -55.96 -15.74 98.46
C PRO A 215 -56.82 -16.20 97.29
N ARG A 216 -56.35 -15.94 96.07
CA ARG A 216 -57.02 -16.38 94.85
C ARG A 216 -56.99 -17.92 94.76
N LEU A 217 -58.13 -18.56 94.99
CA LEU A 217 -58.32 -20.00 94.73
C LEU A 217 -58.59 -20.21 93.24
N ALA A 218 -57.53 -20.53 92.48
CA ALA A 218 -57.66 -20.74 91.04
C ALA A 218 -58.58 -21.93 90.71
N LEU A 219 -59.64 -21.69 89.95
CA LEU A 219 -60.54 -22.75 89.48
C LEU A 219 -59.80 -23.68 88.50
N PRO A 220 -60.15 -24.98 88.44
CA PRO A 220 -59.49 -25.93 87.53
C PRO A 220 -59.61 -25.55 86.04
N LYS A 221 -60.62 -24.74 85.65
CA LYS A 221 -60.73 -24.19 84.29
C LYS A 221 -59.72 -23.06 84.01
N GLU A 222 -59.45 -22.19 84.99
CA GLU A 222 -58.45 -21.11 84.85
C GLU A 222 -57.03 -21.67 84.80
N GLN A 223 -56.72 -22.65 85.66
CA GLN A 223 -55.42 -23.33 85.64
C GLN A 223 -55.16 -24.04 84.30
N LYS A 224 -56.19 -24.64 83.68
CA LYS A 224 -56.06 -25.22 82.33
C LYS A 224 -55.79 -24.14 81.29
N ARG A 225 -56.45 -22.98 81.35
CA ARG A 225 -56.25 -21.88 80.40
C ARG A 225 -54.84 -21.29 80.52
N GLU A 226 -54.34 -21.03 81.72
CA GLU A 226 -52.98 -20.53 81.93
C GLU A 226 -51.93 -21.53 81.44
N ARG A 227 -52.11 -22.83 81.72
CA ARG A 227 -51.24 -23.88 81.16
C ARG A 227 -51.30 -23.95 79.64
N ILE A 228 -52.48 -23.79 79.03
CA ILE A 228 -52.64 -23.78 77.57
C ILE A 228 -51.92 -22.57 76.97
N VAL A 229 -52.08 -21.36 77.54
CA VAL A 229 -51.39 -20.16 77.05
C VAL A 229 -49.87 -20.30 77.19
N PHE A 230 -49.39 -20.81 78.33
CA PHE A 230 -47.97 -21.06 78.55
C PHE A 230 -47.42 -22.11 77.58
N THR A 231 -48.11 -23.24 77.41
CA THR A 231 -47.68 -24.32 76.50
C THR A 231 -47.73 -23.92 75.02
N ILE A 232 -48.71 -23.12 74.60
CA ILE A 232 -48.73 -22.54 73.25
C ILE A 232 -47.55 -21.58 73.08
N GLY A 233 -47.30 -20.72 74.08
CA GLY A 233 -46.16 -19.81 74.06
C GLY A 233 -44.82 -20.54 73.93
N THR A 234 -44.59 -21.60 74.70
CA THR A 234 -43.38 -22.41 74.60
C THR A 234 -43.28 -23.17 73.28
N LEU A 235 -44.39 -23.69 72.74
CA LEU A 235 -44.41 -24.33 71.43
C LEU A 235 -44.07 -23.36 70.29
N VAL A 236 -44.62 -22.14 70.31
CA VAL A 236 -44.32 -21.10 69.33
C VAL A 236 -42.84 -20.70 69.39
N PHE A 237 -42.29 -20.55 70.60
CA PHE A 237 -40.86 -20.26 70.78
C PHE A 237 -39.97 -21.38 70.21
N LEU A 238 -40.29 -22.64 70.50
CA LEU A 238 -39.54 -23.79 69.99
C LEU A 238 -39.63 -23.92 68.46
N LEU A 239 -40.81 -23.68 67.87
CA LEU A 239 -40.99 -23.68 66.42
C LEU A 239 -40.19 -22.56 65.75
N SER A 240 -40.18 -21.36 66.33
CA SER A 240 -39.38 -20.24 65.81
C SER A 240 -37.88 -20.54 65.88
N CYS A 241 -37.40 -21.07 67.02
CA CYS A 241 -35.99 -21.46 67.19
C CYS A 241 -35.58 -22.57 66.21
N SER A 242 -36.46 -23.55 65.99
CA SER A 242 -36.25 -24.62 65.00
C SER A 242 -36.22 -24.07 63.56
N GLY A 243 -37.12 -23.15 63.21
CA GLY A 243 -37.14 -22.48 61.91
C GLY A 243 -35.84 -21.71 61.62
N ILE A 244 -35.35 -20.94 62.59
CA ILE A 244 -34.08 -20.20 62.47
C ILE A 244 -32.90 -21.18 62.34
N GLY A 245 -32.89 -22.28 63.11
CA GLY A 245 -31.87 -23.32 63.03
C GLY A 245 -31.85 -24.04 61.67
N THR A 246 -33.01 -24.38 61.12
CA THR A 246 -33.09 -25.02 59.79
C THR A 246 -32.69 -24.08 58.66
N ALA A 247 -33.06 -22.79 58.74
CA ALA A 247 -32.58 -21.78 57.80
C ALA A 247 -31.05 -21.63 57.87
N PHE A 248 -30.48 -21.60 59.08
CA PHE A 248 -29.04 -21.57 59.28
C PHE A 248 -28.33 -22.77 58.64
N ILE A 249 -28.85 -24.00 58.85
CA ILE A 249 -28.31 -25.21 58.24
C ILE A 249 -28.44 -25.17 56.70
N TYR A 250 -29.54 -24.64 56.19
CA TYR A 250 -29.76 -24.50 54.74
C TYR A 250 -28.74 -23.54 54.10
N PHE A 251 -28.54 -22.36 54.68
CA PHE A 251 -27.56 -21.39 54.19
C PHE A 251 -26.11 -21.89 54.36
N TRP A 252 -25.84 -22.65 55.42
CA TRP A 252 -24.55 -23.32 55.59
C TRP A 252 -24.29 -24.34 54.49
N LYS A 253 -25.29 -25.15 54.12
CA LYS A 253 -25.18 -26.15 53.05
C LYS A 253 -25.00 -25.53 51.65
N GLN A 254 -25.55 -24.34 51.42
CA GLN A 254 -25.40 -23.57 50.18
C GLN A 254 -24.00 -22.93 50.03
N GLY A 255 -23.16 -22.95 51.07
CA GLY A 255 -21.80 -22.41 51.01
C GLY A 255 -21.73 -20.88 50.99
N GLU A 256 -22.84 -20.18 51.26
CA GLU A 256 -22.86 -18.71 51.40
C GLU A 256 -22.32 -18.25 52.77
N ILE A 257 -22.30 -19.15 53.75
CA ILE A 257 -21.70 -18.93 55.07
C ILE A 257 -20.49 -19.86 55.20
N VAL A 258 -19.33 -19.35 54.81
CA VAL A 258 -18.04 -20.02 55.04
C VAL A 258 -17.51 -19.52 56.39
N PHE A 259 -17.14 -20.43 57.30
CA PHE A 259 -16.51 -20.04 58.56
C PHE A 259 -15.06 -19.62 58.35
#